data_AF-A0A4V1VJZ9-F1
#
_entry.id   AF-A0A4V1VJZ9-F1
#
_cell.length_a   1.000
_cell.length_b   1.000
_cell.length_c   1.000
_cell.angle_alpha   90.00
_cell.angle_beta   90.00
_cell.angle_gamma   90.00
#
_symmetry.space_group_name_H-M   'P 1'
#
loop_
_entity.id
_entity.type
_entity.pdbx_description
1 polymer ?
#
loop_
_entity_poly.entity_id
_entity_poly.type
_entity_poly.pdbx_seq_one_letter_code
_entity_poly.pdbx_strand_id
1 'polypeptide(L)'
;DVLGAYAEPMPVYVIADLLGVPRADHASLRDWSQGIVHMYEQGVGDDVRAAAVQASLDFSAYVREVVEHKRRHPDDGLVSHLVEDGGLSDDELVASVVLLLNAGHEASVNVFGNGMHALLSHPDQQSRVTSGEVDVATALEELIRYDAPLQLFERTATADVEIARQTVSAGQKVACLMGSANRDAAAFADADRFDVGRDPNPHVGFGMGLHFCLGAPLARLELEITIRRLLERFPDLSLTGSAPRRPTWVLRGFSAIEVSL
;
A
#
# COMPACT_ATOMS: atom_id res chain seq x y z
N ASP A 1 -19.07 -0.42 7.72
CA ASP A 1 -17.70 -0.15 7.30
C ASP A 1 -17.22 -1.17 6.26
N VAL A 2 -16.97 -0.75 5.02
CA VAL A 2 -16.37 -1.61 3.98
C VAL A 2 -14.86 -1.79 4.16
N LEU A 3 -14.18 -0.89 4.88
CA LEU A 3 -12.75 -1.04 5.13
C LEU A 3 -12.44 -2.21 6.04
N GLY A 4 -12.90 -2.17 7.29
CA GLY A 4 -12.61 -3.24 8.26
C GLY A 4 -13.25 -4.57 7.88
N ALA A 5 -14.44 -4.56 7.27
CA ALA A 5 -15.15 -5.80 6.94
C ALA A 5 -14.67 -6.50 5.66
N TYR A 6 -14.00 -5.78 4.74
CA TYR A 6 -13.66 -6.31 3.42
C TYR A 6 -12.22 -6.00 2.98
N ALA A 7 -11.76 -4.75 3.13
CA ALA A 7 -10.46 -4.33 2.61
C ALA A 7 -9.28 -4.76 3.50
N GLU A 8 -9.38 -4.59 4.81
CA GLU A 8 -8.28 -4.86 5.75
C GLU A 8 -7.83 -6.33 5.79
N PRO A 9 -8.73 -7.33 5.79
CA PRO A 9 -8.30 -8.72 5.88
C PRO A 9 -7.55 -9.21 4.64
N MET A 10 -7.86 -8.68 3.45
CA MET A 10 -7.42 -9.23 2.17
C MET A 10 -5.90 -9.17 1.96
N PRO A 11 -5.21 -8.02 2.12
CA PRO A 11 -3.77 -7.98 1.88
C PRO A 11 -2.99 -8.83 2.87
N VAL A 12 -3.45 -8.93 4.13
CA VAL A 12 -2.85 -9.80 5.14
C VAL A 12 -2.96 -11.26 4.72
N TYR A 13 -4.11 -11.68 4.16
CA TYR A 13 -4.28 -13.04 3.67
C TYR A 13 -3.35 -13.35 2.50
N VAL A 14 -3.26 -12.43 1.54
CA VAL A 14 -2.40 -12.58 0.36
C VAL A 14 -0.93 -12.67 0.75
N ILE A 15 -0.43 -11.74 1.58
CA ILE A 15 0.99 -11.70 1.93
C ILE A 15 1.39 -12.88 2.81
N ALA A 16 0.50 -13.29 3.73
CA ALA A 16 0.77 -14.42 4.59
C ALA A 16 0.75 -15.76 3.85
N ASP A 17 -0.20 -15.95 2.91
CA ASP A 17 -0.19 -17.13 2.03
C ASP A 17 1.07 -17.13 1.15
N LEU A 18 1.49 -15.97 0.61
CA LEU A 18 2.73 -15.85 -0.17
C LEU A 18 3.98 -16.24 0.64
N LEU A 19 4.00 -15.90 1.94
CA LEU A 19 5.12 -16.20 2.83
C LEU A 19 5.02 -17.59 3.46
N GLY A 20 3.90 -18.29 3.27
CA GLY A 20 3.66 -19.62 3.81
C GLY A 20 3.51 -19.64 5.34
N VAL A 21 2.93 -18.59 5.94
CA VAL A 21 2.67 -18.51 7.39
C VAL A 21 1.22 -18.89 7.73
N PRO A 22 0.94 -19.49 8.90
CA PRO A 22 -0.41 -19.92 9.27
C PRO A 22 -1.39 -18.77 9.49
N ARG A 23 -2.67 -19.01 9.11
CA ARG A 23 -3.78 -18.06 9.32
C ARG A 23 -3.98 -17.58 10.75
N ALA A 24 -3.62 -18.41 11.72
CA ALA A 24 -3.75 -18.06 13.14
C ALA A 24 -2.88 -16.86 13.54
N ASP A 25 -1.78 -16.61 12.81
CA ASP A 25 -0.77 -15.61 13.17
C ASP A 25 -1.02 -14.25 12.50
N HIS A 26 -1.99 -14.18 11.57
CA HIS A 26 -2.28 -13.00 10.75
C HIS A 26 -2.59 -11.75 11.57
N ALA A 27 -3.29 -11.90 12.70
CA ALA A 27 -3.61 -10.77 13.59
C ALA A 27 -2.34 -10.16 14.19
N SER A 28 -1.40 -10.98 14.64
CA SER A 28 -0.12 -10.52 15.19
C SER A 28 0.75 -9.85 14.12
N LEU A 29 0.83 -10.44 12.93
CA LEU A 29 1.55 -9.86 11.78
C LEU A 29 1.02 -8.46 11.43
N ARG A 30 -0.30 -8.32 11.42
CA ARG A 30 -0.99 -7.04 11.18
C ARG A 30 -0.61 -6.01 12.24
N ASP A 31 -0.71 -6.37 13.52
CA ASP A 31 -0.47 -5.45 14.64
C ASP A 31 1.00 -5.00 14.69
N TRP A 32 1.94 -5.92 14.45
CA TRP A 32 3.36 -5.56 14.36
C TRP A 32 3.65 -4.67 13.16
N SER A 33 3.07 -4.97 11.99
CA SER A 33 3.20 -4.14 10.79
C SER A 33 2.73 -2.71 11.06
N GLN A 34 1.54 -2.54 11.67
CA GLN A 34 0.99 -1.23 12.03
C GLN A 34 1.90 -0.47 13.02
N GLY A 35 2.42 -1.17 14.03
CA GLY A 35 3.37 -0.60 14.99
C GLY A 35 4.63 -0.05 14.33
N ILE A 36 5.16 -0.75 13.32
CA ILE A 36 6.38 -0.33 12.60
C ILE A 36 6.11 0.84 11.68
N VAL A 37 5.06 0.78 10.86
CA VAL A 37 4.80 1.79 9.80
C VAL A 37 4.38 3.15 10.35
N HIS A 38 3.91 3.24 11.60
CA HIS A 38 3.72 4.52 12.29
C HIS A 38 5.01 5.37 12.37
N MET A 39 6.19 4.75 12.24
CA MET A 39 7.47 5.46 12.14
C MET A 39 7.64 6.26 10.85
N TYR A 40 6.79 6.06 9.84
CA TYR A 40 6.84 6.84 8.60
C TYR A 40 6.29 8.25 8.77
N GLU A 41 5.49 8.49 9.80
CA GLU A 41 4.89 9.80 10.06
C GLU A 41 5.90 10.82 10.57
N GLN A 42 5.56 12.10 10.45
CA GLN A 42 6.39 13.19 10.97
C GLN A 42 6.07 13.45 12.45
N GLY A 43 7.10 13.78 13.24
CA GLY A 43 6.89 14.16 14.65
C GLY A 43 6.49 13.01 15.57
N VAL A 44 6.89 11.77 15.24
CA VAL A 44 6.59 10.57 16.05
C VAL A 44 7.09 10.72 17.49
N GLY A 45 6.19 10.56 18.46
CA GLY A 45 6.45 10.61 19.90
C GLY A 45 7.22 9.40 20.41
N ASP A 46 7.80 9.52 21.61
CA ASP A 46 8.66 8.48 22.21
C ASP A 46 7.90 7.18 22.52
N ASP A 47 6.61 7.28 22.83
CA ASP A 47 5.71 6.14 23.05
C ASP A 47 5.51 5.33 21.76
N VAL A 48 5.25 5.99 20.64
CA VAL A 48 5.11 5.35 19.33
C VAL A 48 6.46 4.75 18.88
N ARG A 49 7.57 5.43 19.14
CA ARG A 49 8.92 4.90 18.88
C ARG A 49 9.17 3.62 19.68
N ALA A 50 8.85 3.62 20.97
CA ALA A 50 9.02 2.44 21.82
C ALA A 50 8.14 1.28 21.36
N ALA A 51 6.88 1.55 20.99
CA ALA A 51 5.97 0.56 20.43
C ALA A 51 6.49 -0.02 19.09
N ALA A 52 7.02 0.82 18.20
CA ALA A 52 7.60 0.39 16.93
C ALA A 52 8.84 -0.49 17.13
N VAL A 53 9.69 -0.16 18.11
CA VAL A 53 10.84 -1.00 18.48
C VAL A 53 10.37 -2.35 19.01
N GLN A 54 9.40 -2.38 19.92
CA GLN A 54 8.86 -3.64 20.45
C GLN A 54 8.23 -4.49 19.33
N ALA A 55 7.40 -3.88 18.47
CA ALA A 55 6.84 -4.55 17.31
C ALA A 55 7.92 -5.11 16.38
N SER A 56 9.00 -4.36 16.13
CA SER A 56 10.13 -4.83 15.33
C SER A 56 10.83 -6.03 15.95
N LEU A 57 11.02 -6.03 17.27
CA LEU A 57 11.63 -7.14 18.00
C LEU A 57 10.77 -8.40 17.96
N ASP A 58 9.48 -8.27 18.28
CA ASP A 58 8.53 -9.39 18.30
C ASP A 58 8.37 -9.99 16.90
N PHE A 59 8.25 -9.13 15.89
CA PHE A 59 8.12 -9.56 14.51
C PHE A 59 9.39 -10.25 14.01
N SER A 60 10.57 -9.70 14.32
CA SER A 60 11.84 -10.33 13.95
C SER A 60 12.01 -11.68 14.64
N ALA A 61 11.59 -11.82 15.90
CA ALA A 61 11.63 -13.09 16.62
C ALA A 61 10.73 -14.14 15.96
N TYR A 62 9.49 -13.77 15.64
CA TYR A 62 8.56 -14.64 14.93
C TYR A 62 9.10 -15.08 13.56
N VAL A 63 9.63 -14.14 12.76
CA VAL A 63 10.17 -14.45 11.44
C VAL A 63 11.38 -15.40 11.53
N ARG A 64 12.22 -15.27 12.57
CA ARG A 64 13.30 -16.24 12.82
C ARG A 64 12.76 -17.65 13.06
N GLU A 65 11.67 -17.78 13.82
CA GLU A 65 11.02 -19.08 14.02
C GLU A 65 10.46 -19.65 12.72
N VAL A 66 9.84 -18.80 11.88
CA VAL A 66 9.35 -19.21 10.55
C VAL A 66 10.51 -19.68 9.67
N VAL A 67 11.60 -18.91 9.58
CA VAL A 67 12.79 -19.28 8.80
C VAL A 67 13.37 -20.62 9.26
N GLU A 68 13.52 -20.82 10.57
CA GLU A 68 14.03 -22.09 11.12
C GLU A 68 13.05 -23.26 10.90
N HIS A 69 11.75 -22.98 10.88
CA HIS A 69 10.75 -23.98 10.49
C HIS A 69 10.89 -24.36 9.01
N LYS A 70 10.99 -23.38 8.10
CA LYS A 70 11.13 -23.60 6.65
C LYS A 70 12.43 -24.30 6.28
N ARG A 71 13.53 -24.03 6.99
CA ARG A 71 14.81 -24.78 6.86
C ARG A 71 14.62 -26.29 7.07
N ARG A 72 13.74 -26.67 8.00
CA ARG A 72 13.47 -28.08 8.34
C ARG A 72 12.30 -28.68 7.56
N HIS A 73 11.36 -27.84 7.12
CA HIS A 73 10.15 -28.23 6.41
C HIS A 73 9.92 -27.28 5.22
N PRO A 74 10.72 -27.40 4.14
CA PRO A 74 10.55 -26.57 2.96
C PRO A 74 9.17 -26.78 2.32
N ASP A 75 8.64 -25.72 1.73
CA ASP A 75 7.42 -25.70 0.93
C ASP A 75 7.55 -24.72 -0.24
N ASP A 76 6.48 -24.55 -1.02
CA ASP A 76 6.47 -23.65 -2.18
C ASP A 76 6.29 -22.16 -1.80
N GLY A 77 6.46 -21.80 -0.52
CA GLY A 77 6.32 -20.44 -0.02
C GLY A 77 7.56 -19.58 -0.28
N LEU A 78 7.39 -18.26 -0.36
CA LEU A 78 8.47 -17.32 -0.64
C LEU A 78 9.62 -17.40 0.38
N VAL A 79 9.33 -17.64 1.66
CA VAL A 79 10.38 -17.78 2.68
C VAL A 79 11.25 -19.00 2.42
N SER A 80 10.68 -20.13 1.98
CA SER A 80 11.44 -21.32 1.59
C SER A 80 12.37 -21.02 0.42
N HIS A 81 11.88 -20.33 -0.61
CA HIS A 81 12.72 -19.92 -1.74
C HIS A 81 13.87 -18.99 -1.33
N LEU A 82 13.62 -18.01 -0.45
CA LEU A 82 14.67 -17.11 0.04
C LEU A 82 15.71 -17.83 0.91
N VAL A 83 15.30 -18.86 1.66
CA VAL A 83 16.21 -19.73 2.42
C VAL A 83 17.08 -20.57 1.48
N GLU A 84 16.50 -21.14 0.42
CA GLU A 84 17.21 -22.00 -0.54
C GLU A 84 18.22 -21.23 -1.41
N ASP A 85 17.90 -19.99 -1.79
CA ASP A 85 18.81 -19.14 -2.57
C ASP A 85 20.15 -18.90 -1.85
N GLY A 86 20.13 -18.81 -0.51
CA GLY A 86 21.32 -18.72 0.32
C GLY A 86 22.16 -17.45 0.12
N GLY A 87 21.67 -16.47 -0.64
CA GLY A 87 22.34 -15.20 -0.90
C GLY A 87 22.22 -14.17 0.22
N LEU A 88 21.38 -14.43 1.24
CA LEU A 88 21.13 -13.54 2.38
C LEU A 88 21.69 -14.13 3.67
N SER A 89 22.28 -13.28 4.52
CA SER A 89 22.50 -13.64 5.93
C SER A 89 21.16 -13.79 6.67
N ASP A 90 21.17 -14.47 7.82
CA ASP A 90 19.96 -14.67 8.63
C ASP A 90 19.26 -13.34 8.97
N ASP A 91 20.03 -12.29 9.26
CA ASP A 91 19.48 -10.97 9.57
C ASP A 91 18.90 -10.27 8.33
N GLU A 92 19.56 -10.39 7.18
CA GLU A 92 19.04 -9.84 5.91
C GLU A 92 17.78 -10.57 5.44
N LEU A 93 17.72 -11.89 5.64
CA LEU A 93 16.54 -12.69 5.34
C LEU A 93 15.35 -12.27 6.20
N VAL A 94 15.54 -12.16 7.52
CA VAL A 94 14.51 -11.69 8.45
C VAL A 94 14.04 -10.28 8.07
N ALA A 95 14.99 -9.37 7.84
CA ALA A 95 14.67 -7.99 7.45
C ALA A 95 13.88 -7.94 6.12
N SER A 96 14.24 -8.78 5.16
CA SER A 96 13.55 -8.87 3.86
C SER A 96 12.11 -9.37 4.00
N VAL A 97 11.88 -10.40 4.83
CA VAL A 97 10.53 -10.92 5.10
C VAL A 97 9.66 -9.88 5.83
N VAL A 98 10.22 -9.19 6.85
CA VAL A 98 9.51 -8.10 7.54
C VAL A 98 9.19 -6.95 6.57
N LEU A 99 10.11 -6.57 5.69
CA LEU A 99 9.88 -5.54 4.67
C LEU A 99 8.74 -5.92 3.73
N LEU A 100 8.72 -7.16 3.22
CA LEU A 100 7.68 -7.65 2.32
C LEU A 100 6.30 -7.65 2.98
N LEU A 101 6.24 -8.02 4.25
CA LEU A 101 5.00 -7.97 5.05
C LEU A 101 4.49 -6.54 5.22
N ASN A 102 5.36 -5.62 5.65
CA ASN A 102 4.99 -4.23 5.88
C ASN A 102 4.58 -3.52 4.58
N ALA A 103 5.28 -3.80 3.48
CA ALA A 103 5.04 -3.16 2.19
C ALA A 103 3.72 -3.59 1.53
N GLY A 104 3.26 -4.83 1.76
CA GLY A 104 2.09 -5.39 1.09
C GLY A 104 0.74 -5.00 1.71
N HIS A 105 0.73 -4.56 2.97
CA HIS A 105 -0.51 -4.43 3.72
C HIS A 105 -1.17 -3.05 3.64
N GLU A 106 -0.62 -2.05 4.33
CA GLU A 106 -1.32 -0.75 4.51
C GLU A 106 -1.55 0.01 3.20
N ALA A 107 -0.61 -0.08 2.26
CA ALA A 107 -0.72 0.61 0.98
C ALA A 107 -1.96 0.14 0.20
N SER A 108 -2.17 -1.18 0.11
CA SER A 108 -3.31 -1.78 -0.61
C SER A 108 -4.64 -1.43 0.04
N VAL A 109 -4.75 -1.51 1.37
CA VAL A 109 -5.95 -1.08 2.12
C VAL A 109 -6.29 0.38 1.79
N ASN A 110 -5.28 1.24 1.72
CA ASN A 110 -5.48 2.66 1.45
C ASN A 110 -5.80 2.96 -0.01
N VAL A 111 -5.24 2.22 -0.98
CA VAL A 111 -5.68 2.33 -2.38
C VAL A 111 -7.15 1.97 -2.47
N PHE A 112 -7.55 0.83 -1.89
CA PHE A 112 -8.94 0.41 -1.88
C PHE A 112 -9.82 1.47 -1.23
N GLY A 113 -9.47 1.93 -0.02
CA GLY A 113 -10.28 2.90 0.72
C GLY A 113 -10.43 4.23 0.01
N ASN A 114 -9.30 4.84 -0.35
CA ASN A 114 -9.30 6.14 -1.02
C ASN A 114 -9.99 6.06 -2.38
N GLY A 115 -9.70 4.99 -3.13
CA GLY A 115 -10.29 4.72 -4.42
C GLY A 115 -11.80 4.52 -4.34
N MET A 116 -12.28 3.60 -3.49
CA MET A 116 -13.70 3.33 -3.34
C MET A 116 -14.46 4.57 -2.85
N HIS A 117 -13.89 5.34 -1.92
CA HIS A 117 -14.48 6.61 -1.52
C HIS A 117 -14.61 7.57 -2.71
N ALA A 118 -13.57 7.71 -3.53
CA ALA A 118 -13.60 8.54 -4.73
C ALA A 118 -14.65 8.03 -5.74
N LEU A 119 -14.67 6.72 -6.03
CA LEU A 119 -15.60 6.11 -6.97
C LEU A 119 -17.06 6.30 -6.54
N LEU A 120 -17.38 6.00 -5.28
CA LEU A 120 -18.74 6.11 -4.75
C LEU A 120 -19.19 7.56 -4.56
N SER A 121 -18.26 8.53 -4.56
CA SER A 121 -18.57 9.96 -4.60
C SER A 121 -18.88 10.48 -6.01
N HIS A 122 -18.66 9.67 -7.05
CA HIS A 122 -18.91 10.01 -8.46
C HIS A 122 -19.77 8.92 -9.13
N PRO A 123 -21.10 8.94 -8.92
CA PRO A 123 -22.00 7.90 -9.43
C PRO A 123 -21.96 7.72 -10.95
N ASP A 124 -21.67 8.79 -11.69
CA ASP A 124 -21.44 8.74 -13.14
C ASP A 124 -20.22 7.89 -13.50
N GLN A 125 -19.12 8.03 -12.76
CA GLN A 125 -17.91 7.22 -12.94
C GLN A 125 -18.11 5.78 -12.45
N GLN A 126 -18.81 5.58 -11.33
CA GLN A 126 -19.21 4.26 -10.85
C GLN A 126 -20.00 3.50 -11.91
N SER A 127 -20.99 4.15 -12.54
CA SER A 127 -21.83 3.54 -13.58
C SER A 127 -21.02 3.05 -14.78
N ARG A 128 -19.96 3.78 -15.17
CA ARG A 128 -19.07 3.38 -16.26
C ARG A 128 -18.33 2.08 -15.93
N VAL A 129 -17.91 1.90 -14.68
CA VAL A 129 -17.25 0.67 -14.22
C VAL A 129 -18.26 -0.47 -14.10
N THR A 130 -19.41 -0.25 -13.47
CA THR A 130 -20.40 -1.32 -13.22
C THR A 130 -21.13 -1.79 -14.49
N SER A 131 -21.27 -0.91 -15.50
CA SER A 131 -21.80 -1.27 -16.82
C SER A 131 -20.78 -1.97 -17.73
N GLY A 132 -19.50 -1.94 -17.37
CA GLY A 132 -18.40 -2.45 -18.18
C GLY A 132 -17.96 -1.53 -19.33
N GLU A 133 -18.38 -0.26 -19.35
CA GLU A 133 -17.83 0.74 -20.27
C GLU A 133 -16.33 0.93 -20.04
N VAL A 134 -15.92 0.94 -18.77
CA VAL A 134 -14.53 1.01 -18.34
C VAL A 134 -14.21 -0.23 -17.52
N ASP A 135 -13.14 -0.94 -17.88
CA ASP A 135 -12.72 -2.10 -17.10
C ASP A 135 -12.15 -1.69 -15.73
N VAL A 136 -12.24 -2.61 -14.77
CA VAL A 136 -11.77 -2.36 -13.39
C VAL A 136 -10.26 -2.11 -13.35
N ALA A 137 -9.49 -2.71 -14.26
CA ALA A 137 -8.04 -2.56 -14.31
C ALA A 137 -7.62 -1.12 -14.70
N THR A 138 -8.31 -0.51 -15.67
CA THR A 138 -8.13 0.88 -16.08
C THR A 138 -8.59 1.83 -14.98
N ALA A 139 -9.77 1.56 -14.40
CA ALA A 139 -10.27 2.34 -13.27
C ALA A 139 -9.30 2.33 -12.08
N LEU A 140 -8.65 1.19 -11.81
CA LEU A 140 -7.69 1.03 -10.72
C LEU A 140 -6.51 1.99 -10.81
N GLU A 141 -5.97 2.24 -12.01
CA GLU A 141 -4.88 3.21 -12.15
C GLU A 141 -5.36 4.63 -11.80
N GLU A 142 -6.61 5.00 -12.12
CA GLU A 142 -7.17 6.29 -11.66
C GLU A 142 -7.39 6.32 -10.15
N LEU A 143 -7.84 5.23 -9.55
CA LEU A 143 -8.03 5.10 -8.09
C LEU A 143 -6.69 5.33 -7.36
N ILE A 144 -5.60 4.77 -7.88
CA ILE A 144 -4.23 4.94 -7.35
C ILE A 144 -3.73 6.38 -7.56
N ARG A 145 -3.96 6.96 -8.75
CA ARG A 145 -3.51 8.32 -9.06
C ARG A 145 -4.23 9.37 -8.21
N TYR A 146 -5.57 9.31 -8.19
CA TYR A 146 -6.42 10.39 -7.73
C TYR A 146 -6.20 10.71 -6.26
N ASP A 147 -6.18 9.70 -5.39
CA ASP A 147 -5.92 9.89 -3.97
C ASP A 147 -4.89 8.88 -3.46
N ALA A 148 -3.62 9.20 -3.73
CA ALA A 148 -2.50 8.32 -3.46
C ALA A 148 -2.47 7.84 -1.99
N PRO A 149 -2.33 6.53 -1.74
CA PRO A 149 -2.27 5.98 -0.38
C PRO A 149 -1.00 6.41 0.36
N LEU A 150 0.06 6.69 -0.39
CA LEU A 150 1.35 7.11 0.13
C LEU A 150 1.69 8.47 -0.49
N GLN A 151 1.79 9.50 0.35
CA GLN A 151 1.91 10.87 -0.11
C GLN A 151 3.35 11.30 -0.41
N LEU A 152 4.34 10.64 0.21
CA LEU A 152 5.73 10.96 -0.02
C LEU A 152 6.70 9.80 0.20
N PHE A 153 7.89 9.96 -0.37
CA PHE A 153 9.11 9.28 0.05
C PHE A 153 10.24 10.28 0.25
N GLU A 154 11.18 9.96 1.14
CA GLU A 154 12.40 10.75 1.29
C GLU A 154 13.56 10.14 0.48
N ARG A 155 14.48 10.98 0.02
CA ARG A 155 15.79 10.61 -0.52
C ARG A 155 16.86 11.47 0.14
N THR A 156 18.05 10.92 0.35
CA THR A 156 19.22 11.66 0.83
C THR A 156 20.19 11.85 -0.32
N ALA A 157 20.60 13.09 -0.59
CA ALA A 157 21.58 13.39 -1.61
C ALA A 157 22.94 12.80 -1.25
N THR A 158 23.55 12.03 -2.16
CA THR A 158 24.88 11.42 -1.97
C THR A 158 26.03 12.35 -2.39
N ALA A 159 25.70 13.38 -3.17
CA ALA A 159 26.58 14.45 -3.62
C ALA A 159 25.73 15.70 -3.87
N ASP A 160 26.38 16.85 -4.03
CA ASP A 160 25.71 18.08 -4.44
C ASP A 160 25.04 17.88 -5.82
N VAL A 161 23.75 18.20 -5.93
CA VAL A 161 22.95 17.96 -7.13
C VAL A 161 21.94 19.09 -7.35
N GLU A 162 21.75 19.48 -8.61
CA GLU A 162 20.73 20.44 -9.02
C GLU A 162 19.40 19.73 -9.33
N ILE A 163 18.33 20.09 -8.63
CA ILE A 163 16.97 19.59 -8.87
C ILE A 163 16.05 20.80 -9.09
N ALA A 164 15.39 20.89 -10.25
CA ALA A 164 14.49 21.99 -10.58
C ALA A 164 15.09 23.40 -10.32
N ARG A 165 16.40 23.56 -10.63
CA ARG A 165 17.20 24.80 -10.41
C ARG A 165 17.44 25.13 -8.93
N GLN A 166 17.37 24.14 -8.05
CA GLN A 166 17.75 24.24 -6.65
C GLN A 166 18.91 23.29 -6.35
N THR A 167 19.96 23.81 -5.72
CA THR A 167 21.05 22.98 -5.22
C THR A 167 20.59 22.21 -3.98
N VAL A 168 20.69 20.90 -4.04
CA VAL A 168 20.57 20.00 -2.87
C VAL A 168 21.97 19.51 -2.54
N SER A 169 22.49 19.92 -1.38
CA SER A 169 23.84 19.55 -0.94
C SER A 169 23.89 18.11 -0.46
N ALA A 170 25.07 17.49 -0.54
CA ALA A 170 25.32 16.15 0.00
C ALA A 170 24.84 16.04 1.47
N GLY A 171 24.12 14.96 1.78
CA GLY A 171 23.51 14.71 3.09
C GLY A 171 22.16 15.39 3.32
N GLN A 172 21.73 16.34 2.47
CA GLN A 172 20.38 16.90 2.57
C GLN A 172 19.33 15.89 2.09
N LYS A 173 18.15 15.99 2.69
CA LYS A 173 16.98 15.20 2.32
C LYS A 173 16.07 15.96 1.36
N VAL A 174 15.45 15.22 0.45
CA VAL A 174 14.37 15.69 -0.43
C VAL A 174 13.16 14.80 -0.24
N ALA A 175 11.98 15.41 -0.06
CA ALA A 175 10.71 14.71 -0.07
C ALA A 175 10.12 14.69 -1.48
N CYS A 176 9.97 13.51 -2.05
CA CYS A 176 9.28 13.28 -3.31
C CYS A 176 7.77 13.20 -3.02
N LEU A 177 7.02 14.26 -3.32
CA LEU A 177 5.58 14.35 -3.04
C LEU A 177 4.77 13.63 -4.13
N MET A 178 4.54 12.33 -3.94
CA MET A 178 3.86 11.45 -4.89
C MET A 178 2.42 11.92 -5.18
N GLY A 179 1.69 12.32 -4.14
CA GLY A 179 0.32 12.85 -4.30
C GLY A 179 0.28 14.12 -5.12
N SER A 180 1.30 14.99 -4.97
CA SER A 180 1.42 16.21 -5.78
C SER A 180 1.79 15.89 -7.23
N ALA A 181 2.72 14.97 -7.46
CA ALA A 181 3.13 14.56 -8.81
C ALA A 181 1.96 13.93 -9.58
N ASN A 182 1.11 13.14 -8.91
CA ASN A 182 -0.10 12.57 -9.50
C ASN A 182 -1.19 13.61 -9.82
N ARG A 183 -1.01 14.87 -9.40
CA ARG A 183 -1.88 16.01 -9.69
C ARG A 183 -1.17 17.09 -10.53
N ASP A 184 0.00 16.81 -11.08
CA ASP A 184 0.76 17.77 -11.88
C ASP A 184 0.04 18.07 -13.21
N ALA A 185 -0.38 19.31 -13.41
CA ALA A 185 -1.06 19.77 -14.62
C ALA A 185 -0.19 19.71 -15.89
N ALA A 186 1.14 19.62 -15.76
CA ALA A 186 2.04 19.39 -16.88
C ALA A 186 2.03 17.93 -17.37
N ALA A 187 1.67 16.98 -16.50
CA ALA A 187 1.58 15.55 -16.81
C ALA A 187 0.14 15.08 -17.05
N PHE A 188 -0.85 15.70 -16.39
CA PHE A 188 -2.25 15.32 -16.44
C PHE A 188 -3.14 16.50 -16.82
N ALA A 189 -3.81 16.41 -17.97
CA ALA A 189 -4.91 17.32 -18.28
C ALA A 189 -6.06 17.12 -17.26
N ASP A 190 -6.64 18.22 -16.78
CA ASP A 190 -7.67 18.23 -15.73
C ASP A 190 -7.29 17.32 -14.55
N ALA A 191 -6.09 17.50 -14.01
CA ALA A 191 -5.50 16.62 -12.98
C ALA A 191 -6.37 16.48 -11.72
N ASP A 192 -7.19 17.49 -11.41
CA ASP A 192 -8.12 17.49 -10.29
C ASP A 192 -9.41 16.70 -10.52
N ARG A 193 -9.77 16.43 -11.78
CA ARG A 193 -10.95 15.65 -12.14
C ARG A 193 -10.71 14.16 -11.96
N PHE A 194 -11.67 13.48 -11.34
CA PHE A 194 -11.73 12.02 -11.27
C PHE A 194 -12.32 11.48 -12.57
N ASP A 195 -11.57 10.66 -13.29
CA ASP A 195 -12.00 10.01 -14.53
C ASP A 195 -11.50 8.56 -14.57
N VAL A 196 -12.40 7.61 -14.33
CA VAL A 196 -12.03 6.18 -14.28
C VAL A 196 -11.48 5.65 -15.60
N GLY A 197 -11.79 6.32 -16.72
CA GLY A 197 -11.31 5.97 -18.05
C GLY A 197 -10.07 6.75 -18.49
N ARG A 198 -9.36 7.41 -17.57
CA ARG A 198 -8.18 8.22 -17.89
C ARG A 198 -7.10 7.37 -18.57
N ASP A 199 -6.77 7.72 -19.81
CA ASP A 199 -5.68 7.15 -20.60
C ASP A 199 -5.04 8.24 -21.48
N PRO A 200 -3.70 8.42 -21.46
CA PRO A 200 -2.72 7.74 -20.61
C PRO A 200 -2.81 8.14 -19.14
N ASN A 201 -2.38 7.25 -18.25
CA ASN A 201 -2.33 7.48 -16.80
C ASN A 201 -0.92 7.21 -16.22
N PRO A 202 0.10 8.04 -16.52
CA PRO A 202 1.48 7.83 -16.10
C PRO A 202 1.72 8.24 -14.64
N HIS A 203 0.88 7.75 -13.72
CA HIS A 203 0.98 8.07 -12.30
C HIS A 203 2.23 7.46 -11.68
N VAL A 204 2.70 8.07 -10.59
CA VAL A 204 3.85 7.59 -9.83
C VAL A 204 3.43 6.87 -8.54
N GLY A 205 2.19 6.38 -8.43
CA GLY A 205 1.68 5.69 -7.23
C GLY A 205 2.52 4.49 -6.75
N PHE A 206 3.26 3.85 -7.66
CA PHE A 206 4.20 2.75 -7.35
C PHE A 206 5.67 3.19 -7.27
N GLY A 207 5.94 4.50 -7.24
CA GLY A 207 7.29 5.03 -7.35
C GLY A 207 7.88 4.91 -8.75
N MET A 208 9.20 5.11 -8.86
CA MET A 208 9.96 5.00 -10.11
C MET A 208 11.41 4.59 -9.83
N GLY A 209 12.11 4.13 -10.87
CA GLY A 209 13.54 3.83 -10.84
C GLY A 209 13.86 2.53 -10.11
N LEU A 210 15.04 2.46 -9.47
CA LEU A 210 15.55 1.25 -8.80
C LEU A 210 14.63 0.74 -7.68
N HIS A 211 13.82 1.63 -7.08
CA HIS A 211 12.86 1.30 -6.03
C HIS A 211 11.41 1.33 -6.53
N PHE A 212 11.18 1.10 -7.83
CA PHE A 212 9.83 0.84 -8.32
C PHE A 212 9.23 -0.33 -7.54
N CYS A 213 7.96 -0.19 -7.14
CA CYS A 213 7.31 -1.12 -6.23
C CYS A 213 7.37 -2.55 -6.76
N LEU A 214 8.08 -3.42 -6.02
CA LEU A 214 8.16 -4.85 -6.31
C LEU A 214 6.79 -5.51 -6.31
N GLY A 215 5.90 -5.07 -5.39
CA GLY A 215 4.55 -5.59 -5.24
C GLY A 215 3.54 -5.06 -6.25
N ALA A 216 3.91 -4.17 -7.18
CA ALA A 216 2.93 -3.52 -8.07
C ALA A 216 2.06 -4.52 -8.88
N PRO A 217 2.60 -5.61 -9.46
CA PRO A 217 1.78 -6.60 -10.16
C PRO A 217 0.79 -7.31 -9.22
N LEU A 218 1.23 -7.66 -8.01
CA LEU A 218 0.40 -8.34 -7.01
C LEU A 218 -0.71 -7.42 -6.49
N ALA A 219 -0.35 -6.18 -6.14
CA ALA A 219 -1.31 -5.17 -5.68
C ALA A 219 -2.38 -4.90 -6.73
N ARG A 220 -2.00 -4.80 -8.02
CA ARG A 220 -2.97 -4.64 -9.12
C ARG A 220 -3.93 -5.82 -9.19
N LEU A 221 -3.41 -7.04 -9.20
CA LEU A 221 -4.23 -8.26 -9.26
C LEU A 221 -5.21 -8.34 -8.07
N GLU A 222 -4.70 -8.12 -6.86
CA GLU A 222 -5.49 -8.18 -5.63
C GLU A 222 -6.61 -7.13 -5.64
N LEU A 223 -6.27 -5.87 -5.91
CA LEU A 223 -7.23 -4.76 -5.90
C LEU A 223 -8.24 -4.88 -7.02
N GLU A 224 -7.82 -5.29 -8.22
CA GLU A 224 -8.72 -5.50 -9.36
C GLU A 224 -9.75 -6.58 -9.03
N ILE A 225 -9.33 -7.74 -8.49
CA ILE A 225 -10.24 -8.81 -8.10
C ILE A 225 -11.17 -8.32 -6.99
N THR A 226 -10.63 -7.67 -5.97
CA THR A 226 -11.38 -7.23 -4.79
C THR A 226 -12.45 -6.19 -5.18
N ILE A 227 -12.08 -5.17 -5.94
CA ILE A 227 -13.01 -4.13 -6.41
C ILE A 227 -14.05 -4.72 -7.36
N ARG A 228 -13.63 -5.52 -8.33
CA ARG A 228 -14.54 -6.17 -9.30
C ARG A 228 -15.59 -7.01 -8.59
N ARG A 229 -15.17 -7.89 -7.68
CA ARG A 229 -16.09 -8.78 -6.95
C ARG A 229 -17.09 -8.02 -6.09
N LEU A 230 -16.65 -6.93 -5.46
CA LEU A 230 -17.54 -6.09 -4.67
C LEU A 230 -18.61 -5.42 -5.55
N LEU A 231 -18.20 -4.81 -6.66
CA LEU A 231 -19.11 -4.10 -7.56
C LEU A 231 -20.03 -5.05 -8.35
N GLU A 232 -19.57 -6.24 -8.73
CA GLU A 232 -20.40 -7.29 -9.33
C GLU A 232 -21.50 -7.76 -8.36
N ARG A 233 -21.18 -7.83 -7.07
CA ARG A 233 -22.09 -8.33 -6.04
C ARG A 233 -23.07 -7.26 -5.56
N PHE A 234 -22.61 -6.01 -5.46
CA PHE A 234 -23.36 -4.86 -4.96
C PHE A 234 -23.22 -3.69 -5.94
N PRO A 235 -23.93 -3.72 -7.09
CA PRO A 235 -23.79 -2.69 -8.12
C PRO A 235 -24.30 -1.31 -7.66
N ASP A 236 -25.24 -1.28 -6.73
CA ASP A 236 -25.85 -0.07 -6.16
C ASP A 236 -25.17 0.39 -4.85
N LEU A 237 -23.97 -0.14 -4.57
CA LEU A 237 -23.16 0.25 -3.42
C LEU A 237 -23.02 1.78 -3.38
N SER A 238 -23.26 2.37 -2.21
CA SER A 238 -23.26 3.84 -2.05
C SER A 238 -22.85 4.26 -0.64
N LEU A 239 -22.28 5.46 -0.50
CA LEU A 239 -21.84 6.01 0.79
C LEU A 239 -23.04 6.39 1.68
N THR A 240 -23.00 6.01 2.96
CA THR A 240 -24.08 6.29 3.93
C THR A 240 -23.71 7.29 5.03
N GLY A 241 -22.58 7.96 4.91
CA GLY A 241 -22.15 8.97 5.88
C GLY A 241 -20.82 9.62 5.53
N SER A 242 -20.30 10.44 6.44
CA SER A 242 -18.94 10.98 6.32
C SER A 242 -17.90 9.88 6.56
N ALA A 243 -16.85 9.84 5.74
CA ALA A 243 -15.70 8.98 5.96
C ALA A 243 -14.59 9.75 6.70
N PRO A 244 -14.36 9.49 8.01
CA PRO A 244 -13.26 10.12 8.74
C PRO A 244 -11.90 9.66 8.20
N ARG A 245 -10.94 10.58 8.07
CA ARG A 245 -9.55 10.24 7.77
C ARG A 245 -8.76 9.95 9.03
N ARG A 246 -7.79 9.05 8.91
CA ARG A 246 -6.77 8.87 9.95
C ARG A 246 -5.92 10.14 10.05
N PRO A 247 -5.41 10.49 11.25
CA PRO A 247 -4.54 11.65 11.46
C PRO A 247 -3.11 11.37 10.99
N THR A 248 -2.95 10.70 9.86
CA THR A 248 -1.69 10.32 9.23
C THR A 248 -1.52 11.13 7.94
N TRP A 249 -0.28 11.52 7.66
CA TRP A 249 0.06 12.31 6.49
C TRP A 249 0.77 11.50 5.42
N VAL A 250 1.75 10.67 5.80
CA VAL A 250 2.53 9.87 4.85
C VAL A 250 1.67 8.74 4.30
N LEU A 251 1.05 7.96 5.18
CA LEU A 251 0.09 6.90 4.82
C LEU A 251 -1.33 7.44 4.93
N ARG A 252 -1.81 8.02 3.84
CA ARG A 252 -3.10 8.71 3.78
C ARG A 252 -4.24 7.71 3.55
N GLY A 253 -5.16 7.62 4.50
CA GLY A 253 -6.31 6.73 4.40
C GLY A 253 -7.50 7.14 5.28
N PHE A 254 -8.63 6.49 5.04
CA PHE A 254 -9.83 6.60 5.87
C PHE A 254 -9.76 5.64 7.06
N SER A 255 -10.35 6.01 8.20
CA SER A 255 -10.49 5.10 9.35
C SER A 255 -11.76 4.26 9.30
N ALA A 256 -12.77 4.69 8.53
CA ALA A 256 -13.99 3.93 8.25
C ALA A 256 -14.66 4.48 6.99
N ILE A 257 -15.32 3.62 6.22
CA ILE A 257 -16.17 3.99 5.08
C ILE A 257 -17.50 3.25 5.21
N GLU A 258 -18.54 3.96 5.62
CA GLU A 258 -19.89 3.41 5.74
C GLU A 258 -20.60 3.41 4.38
N VAL A 259 -21.19 2.26 4.05
CA VAL A 259 -21.86 2.02 2.77
C VAL A 259 -23.22 1.33 2.97
N SER A 260 -24.14 1.56 2.05
CA SER A 260 -25.35 0.75 1.84
C SER A 260 -25.16 -0.16 0.64
N LEU A 261 -25.69 -1.38 0.75
CA LEU A 261 -25.63 -2.44 -0.25
C LEU A 261 -26.85 -2.42 -1.17
#